data_AF-A0A444RH31-F1
#
_entry.id   AF-A0A444RH31-F1
#
_cell.length_a   1.000
_cell.length_b   1.000
_cell.length_c   1.000
_cell.angle_alpha   90.00
_cell.angle_beta   90.00
_cell.angle_gamma   90.00
#
_symmetry.space_group_name_H-M   'P 1'
#
loop_
_entity.id
_entity.type
_entity.pdbx_description
1 polymer ?
#
loop_
_entity_poly.entity_id
_entity_poly.type
_entity_poly.pdbx_seq_one_letter_code
_entity_poly.pdbx_strand_id
1 'polypeptide(L)'
;MSEPLDLNQLAQKIKQWGLELGFQQVGITDTDLSESEPKLQAWLDKQYHGEMDWMARHGMLRARPHELLPGTLRVISVRMNYLPANAAFAST
;
A
#
# COMPACT_ATOMS: atom_id res chain seq x y z
N MET A 1 27.60 -4.08 21.86
CA MET A 1 27.09 -4.85 20.71
C MET A 1 25.57 -4.80 20.82
N SER A 2 24.88 -4.22 19.84
CA SER A 2 23.41 -4.20 19.80
C SER A 2 22.90 -5.61 19.52
N GLU A 3 21.91 -6.08 20.29
CA GLU A 3 21.24 -7.34 19.98
C GLU A 3 20.64 -7.29 18.56
N PRO A 4 20.68 -8.41 17.83
CA PRO A 4 20.06 -8.49 16.51
C PRO A 4 18.55 -8.28 16.63
N LEU A 5 18.01 -7.39 15.80
CA LEU A 5 16.59 -7.08 15.77
C LEU A 5 15.78 -8.31 15.31
N ASP A 6 14.89 -8.81 16.17
CA ASP A 6 13.91 -9.83 15.78
C ASP A 6 12.77 -9.20 14.94
N LEU A 7 12.87 -9.39 13.62
CA LEU A 7 11.90 -8.87 12.66
C LEU A 7 10.51 -9.51 12.79
N ASN A 8 10.41 -10.75 13.27
CA ASN A 8 9.11 -11.41 13.47
C ASN A 8 8.40 -10.78 14.67
N GLN A 9 9.13 -10.55 15.77
CA GLN A 9 8.58 -9.85 16.92
C GLN A 9 8.18 -8.42 16.56
N LEU A 10 8.99 -7.70 15.79
CA LEU A 10 8.66 -6.37 15.31
C LEU A 10 7.40 -6.36 14.44
N ALA A 11 7.26 -7.32 13.51
CA ALA A 11 6.08 -7.44 12.67
C ALA A 11 4.79 -7.66 13.50
N GLN A 12 4.87 -8.45 14.58
CA GLN A 12 3.75 -8.63 15.51
C GLN A 12 3.41 -7.33 16.26
N LYS A 13 4.43 -6.62 16.75
CA LYS A 13 4.25 -5.31 17.41
C LYS A 13 3.60 -4.29 16.49
N ILE A 14 4.05 -4.18 15.24
CA ILE A 14 3.47 -3.28 14.23
C ILE A 14 1.98 -3.57 14.01
N LYS A 15 1.60 -4.84 13.90
CA LYS A 15 0.19 -5.25 13.73
C LYS A 15 -0.63 -4.90 14.95
N GLN A 16 -0.10 -5.14 16.15
CA GLN A 16 -0.74 -4.79 17.41
C GLN A 16 -0.97 -3.27 17.52
N TRP A 17 0.05 -2.46 17.25
CA TRP A 17 -0.07 -1.00 17.26
C TRP A 17 -1.10 -0.49 16.25
N GLY A 18 -1.18 -1.08 15.06
CA GLY A 18 -2.20 -0.68 14.09
C GLY A 18 -3.63 -0.92 14.58
N LEU A 19 -3.87 -2.03 15.29
CA LEU A 19 -5.17 -2.30 15.93
C LEU A 19 -5.47 -1.28 17.04
N GLU A 20 -4.49 -0.98 17.89
CA GLU A 20 -4.61 0.02 18.97
C GLU A 20 -4.89 1.43 18.44
N LEU A 21 -4.35 1.76 17.26
CA LEU A 21 -4.60 3.00 16.54
C LEU A 21 -5.96 3.04 15.82
N GLY A 22 -6.73 1.95 15.87
CA GLY A 22 -8.09 1.87 15.31
C GLY A 22 -8.18 1.36 13.87
N PHE A 23 -7.07 0.89 13.27
CA PHE A 23 -7.14 0.23 11.96
C PHE A 23 -7.71 -1.19 12.08
N GLN A 24 -8.56 -1.61 11.15
CA GLN A 24 -9.15 -2.96 11.16
C GLN A 24 -8.19 -4.04 10.65
N GLN A 25 -7.16 -3.68 9.87
CA GLN A 25 -6.14 -4.63 9.44
C GLN A 25 -4.82 -3.92 9.13
N VAL A 26 -3.72 -4.64 9.38
CA VAL A 26 -2.36 -4.28 8.96
C VAL A 26 -1.75 -5.44 8.17
N GLY A 27 -1.23 -5.14 6.98
CA GLY A 27 -0.45 -6.05 6.14
C GLY A 27 0.99 -5.55 5.98
N ILE A 28 1.93 -6.48 5.81
CA ILE A 28 3.35 -6.17 5.52
C ILE A 28 3.76 -7.01 4.32
N THR A 29 4.32 -6.37 3.30
CA THR A 29 4.79 -7.02 2.07
C THR A 29 6.22 -6.61 1.77
N ASP A 30 6.87 -7.35 0.86
CA ASP A 30 8.07 -6.84 0.19
C ASP A 30 7.73 -5.70 -0.78
N THR A 31 8.74 -5.27 -1.53
CA THR A 31 8.71 -4.20 -2.51
C THR A 31 8.79 -4.71 -3.95
N ASP A 32 8.68 -6.03 -4.16
CA ASP A 32 8.74 -6.62 -5.50
C ASP A 32 7.40 -6.41 -6.20
N LEU A 33 7.43 -5.58 -7.24
CA LEU A 33 6.29 -5.27 -8.09
C LEU A 33 6.52 -5.70 -9.54
N SER A 34 7.54 -6.53 -9.80
CA SER A 34 7.94 -6.97 -11.13
C SER A 34 6.80 -7.60 -11.94
N GLU A 35 5.88 -8.31 -11.29
CA GLU A 35 4.69 -8.88 -11.94
C GLU A 35 3.58 -7.86 -12.23
N SER A 36 3.54 -6.77 -11.46
CA SER A 36 2.49 -5.75 -11.54
C SER A 36 2.88 -4.58 -12.46
N GLU A 37 4.18 -4.28 -12.54
CA GLU A 37 4.74 -3.18 -13.34
C GLU A 37 4.29 -3.23 -14.81
N PRO A 38 4.36 -4.37 -15.53
CA PRO A 38 3.94 -4.43 -16.94
C PRO A 38 2.44 -4.22 -17.13
N LYS A 39 1.61 -4.66 -16.16
CA LYS A 39 0.15 -4.49 -16.21
C LYS A 39 -0.22 -3.01 -16.05
N LEU A 40 0.47 -2.31 -15.16
CA LEU A 40 0.31 -0.86 -15.00
C LEU A 40 0.71 -0.12 -16.28
N GLN A 41 1.86 -0.46 -16.87
CA GLN A 41 2.31 0.15 -18.13
C GLN A 41 1.28 -0.05 -19.24
N ALA A 42 0.83 -1.28 -19.46
CA ALA A 42 -0.18 -1.59 -20.48
C ALA A 42 -1.52 -0.86 -20.23
N TRP A 43 -1.89 -0.63 -18.97
CA TRP A 43 -3.09 0.14 -18.61
C TRP A 43 -2.93 1.64 -18.90
N LEU A 44 -1.74 2.20 -18.65
CA LEU A 44 -1.41 3.59 -18.99
C LEU A 44 -1.38 3.82 -20.50
N ASP A 45 -0.77 2.90 -21.25
CA ASP A 45 -0.68 2.97 -22.72
C ASP A 45 -2.07 2.98 -23.37
N LYS A 46 -3.04 2.30 -22.77
CA LYS A 46 -4.44 2.28 -23.20
C LYS A 46 -5.25 3.51 -22.79
N GLN A 47 -4.63 4.50 -22.15
CA GLN A 47 -5.28 5.73 -21.67
C GLN A 47 -6.45 5.47 -20.70
N TYR A 48 -6.39 4.35 -19.95
CA TYR A 48 -7.45 4.00 -18.99
C TYR A 48 -7.45 4.86 -17.73
N HIS A 49 -6.53 5.82 -17.62
CA HIS A 49 -6.47 6.80 -16.53
C HIS A 49 -7.45 7.97 -16.69
N GLY A 50 -8.16 8.07 -17.82
CA GLY A 50 -9.09 9.16 -18.07
C GLY A 50 -8.39 10.52 -17.94
N GLU A 51 -8.95 11.43 -17.15
CA GLU A 51 -8.39 12.77 -16.91
C GLU A 51 -7.27 12.80 -15.84
N MET A 52 -6.88 11.64 -15.29
CA MET A 52 -5.84 11.57 -14.26
C MET A 52 -4.44 11.66 -14.85
N ASP A 53 -4.10 12.75 -15.55
CA ASP A 53 -2.80 12.93 -16.22
C ASP A 53 -1.60 12.77 -15.27
N TRP A 54 -1.79 13.02 -13.97
CA TRP A 54 -0.76 12.78 -12.95
C TRP A 54 -0.38 11.30 -12.82
N MET A 55 -1.28 10.36 -13.21
CA MET A 55 -0.99 8.93 -13.29
C MET A 55 0.05 8.65 -14.37
N ALA A 56 -0.04 9.28 -15.54
CA ALA A 56 1.01 9.18 -16.55
C ALA A 56 2.28 9.95 -16.13
N ARG A 57 2.14 11.17 -15.61
CA ARG A 57 3.28 12.06 -15.29
C ARG A 57 4.23 11.53 -14.21
N HIS A 58 3.71 10.95 -13.13
CA HIS A 58 4.55 10.36 -12.09
C HIS A 58 5.00 8.92 -12.43
N GLY A 59 4.65 8.45 -13.62
CA GLY A 59 5.16 7.23 -14.25
C GLY A 59 5.21 6.03 -13.32
N MET A 60 6.39 5.40 -13.31
CA MET A 60 6.62 4.11 -12.65
C MET A 60 7.14 4.23 -11.21
N LEU A 61 7.22 5.44 -10.63
CA LEU A 61 7.59 5.62 -9.21
C LEU A 61 6.71 4.78 -8.28
N ARG A 62 5.44 4.58 -8.64
CA ARG A 62 4.49 3.73 -7.91
C ARG A 62 4.75 2.23 -8.03
N ALA A 63 5.47 1.81 -9.06
CA ALA A 63 5.90 0.42 -9.26
C ALA A 63 7.36 0.20 -8.82
N ARG A 64 8.09 1.27 -8.47
CA ARG A 64 9.52 1.23 -8.13
C ARG A 64 9.80 1.91 -6.79
N PRO A 65 9.54 1.22 -5.67
CA PRO A 65 9.68 1.81 -4.34
C PRO A 65 11.07 2.40 -4.03
N HIS A 66 12.12 1.84 -4.62
CA HIS A 66 13.49 2.32 -4.45
C HIS A 66 13.77 3.67 -5.12
N GLU A 67 13.05 4.00 -6.21
CA GLU A 67 13.11 5.32 -6.85
C GLU A 67 12.34 6.36 -6.05
N LEU A 68 11.27 5.95 -5.35
CA LEU A 68 10.48 6.83 -4.49
C LEU A 68 11.25 7.20 -3.20
N LEU A 69 11.82 6.20 -2.53
CA LEU A 69 12.64 6.39 -1.33
C LEU A 69 13.77 5.35 -1.31
N PRO A 70 15.04 5.76 -1.46
CA PRO A 70 16.18 4.86 -1.37
C PRO A 70 16.22 4.13 -0.01
N GLY A 71 16.49 2.82 -0.05
CA GLY A 71 16.52 1.99 1.16
C GLY A 71 15.17 1.47 1.62
N THR A 72 14.09 1.62 0.84
CA THR A 72 12.80 0.99 1.15
C THR A 72 12.89 -0.53 1.11
N LEU A 73 12.56 -1.20 2.22
CA LEU A 73 12.66 -2.66 2.37
C LEU A 73 11.30 -3.37 2.34
N ARG A 74 10.27 -2.73 2.90
CA ARG A 74 8.94 -3.30 3.14
C ARG A 74 7.89 -2.21 3.04
N VAL A 75 6.68 -2.59 2.64
CA VAL A 75 5.50 -1.73 2.67
C VAL A 75 4.57 -2.20 3.79
N ILE A 76 4.12 -1.27 4.62
CA ILE A 76 3.10 -1.51 5.64
C ILE A 76 1.80 -0.90 5.14
N SER A 77 0.79 -1.73 4.89
CA SER A 77 -0.53 -1.29 4.45
C SER A 77 -1.53 -1.42 5.59
N VAL A 78 -2.31 -0.37 5.83
CA VAL A 78 -3.40 -0.36 6.80
C VAL A 78 -4.72 -0.13 6.08
N ARG A 79 -5.81 -0.70 6.59
CA ARG A 79 -7.14 -0.47 6.03
C ARG A 79 -8.14 -0.11 7.11
N MET A 80 -9.13 0.68 6.71
CA MET A 80 -10.29 0.99 7.53
C MET A 80 -11.58 0.98 6.75
N ASN A 81 -12.65 0.49 7.38
CA ASN A 81 -13.99 0.59 6.80
C ASN A 81 -14.42 2.05 6.80
N TYR A 82 -14.73 2.58 5.62
CA TYR A 82 -15.20 3.94 5.47
C TYR A 82 -16.72 4.08 5.66
N LEU A 83 -17.47 2.96 5.71
CA LEU A 83 -18.91 2.98 5.89
C LEU A 83 -19.25 3.49 7.30
N PRO A 84 -19.98 4.61 7.44
CA PRO A 84 -20.42 5.09 8.74
C PRO A 84 -21.32 4.06 9.43
N ALA A 85 -21.24 3.96 10.75
CA ALA A 85 -22.05 3.01 11.54
C ALA A 85 -23.57 3.16 11.32
N ASN A 86 -24.02 4.38 10.97
CA ASN A 86 -25.42 4.72 10.74
C ASN A 86 -25.77 4.89 9.26
N ALA A 87 -24.95 4.37 8.35
CA ALA A 87 -25.27 4.43 6.93
C ALA A 87 -26.51 3.58 6.63
N ALA A 88 -27.59 4.23 6.18
CA ALA A 88 -28.73 3.54 5.62
C ALA A 88 -28.41 3.14 4.17
N PHE A 89 -28.68 1.89 3.80
CA PHE A 89 -28.68 1.49 2.40
C PHE A 89 -29.91 2.05 1.71
N ALA A 90 -29.78 2.49 0.46
CA ALA A 90 -30.92 2.92 -0.34
C ALA A 90 -31.85 1.72 -0.57
N SER A 91 -33.11 1.85 -0.17
CA SER A 91 -34.19 0.94 -0.56
C SER A 91 -34.67 1.30 -1.96
N THR A 92 -34.71 0.31 -2.86
CA THR A 92 -35.29 0.41 -4.21
C THR A 92 -36.81 0.34 -4.19
#